data_AF-A0A7C2P3N8-F1
#
_entry.id   AF-A0A7C2P3N8-F1
#
_cell.length_a   1.000
_cell.length_b   1.000
_cell.length_c   1.000
_cell.angle_alpha   90.00
_cell.angle_beta   90.00
_cell.angle_gamma   90.00
#
_symmetry.space_group_name_H-M   'P 1'
#
loop_
_entity.id
_entity.type
_entity.pdbx_description
1 polymer ?
#
loop_
_entity_poly.entity_id
_entity_poly.type
_entity_poly.pdbx_seq_one_letter_code
_entity_poly.pdbx_strand_id
1 'polypeptide(L)'
;MPSPATRPAESEADLISRAQTAVSQCNWEVGECAAVWTKRFARGRTDADFAELVGLSPDQVYQRRRVWETFGDVYGSYPGLKWSHFYAALNWDDAAECLQWAQDIGATVAEMRAWRRAQRGEDLSTASEEEALGWLPTDASEVRVPSPAGPGGKSTGSEGESRSASVPVAAGVAREASGDEYAPFRPDAVTPPREAAAAA
;
A
#
# COMPACT_ATOMS: atom_id res chain seq x y z
N MET A 1 25.27 9.10 34.58
CA MET A 1 25.30 8.98 33.12
C MET A 1 25.41 7.49 32.80
N PRO A 2 24.34 6.78 32.41
CA PRO A 2 24.49 5.41 31.94
C PRO A 2 25.14 5.42 30.55
N SER A 3 26.23 4.67 30.39
CA SER A 3 26.88 4.44 29.09
C SER A 3 25.88 3.86 28.09
N PRO A 4 25.98 4.18 26.78
CA PRO A 4 25.21 3.47 25.77
C PRO A 4 25.65 2.00 25.81
N ALA A 5 24.75 1.12 26.24
CA ALA A 5 24.96 -0.32 26.17
C ALA A 5 25.32 -0.67 24.73
N THR A 6 26.58 -1.00 24.50
CA THR A 6 27.07 -1.44 23.20
C THR A 6 26.37 -2.78 22.97
N ARG A 7 25.34 -2.80 22.11
CA ARG A 7 24.71 -4.06 21.69
C ARG A 7 25.85 -4.99 21.26
N PRO A 8 25.88 -6.26 21.74
CA PRO A 8 26.87 -7.22 21.29
C PRO A 8 26.85 -7.25 19.76
N ALA A 9 27.99 -7.50 19.13
CA ALA A 9 28.07 -7.53 17.68
C ALA A 9 27.14 -8.64 17.17
N GLU A 10 25.92 -8.26 16.75
CA GLU A 10 24.93 -9.16 16.16
C GLU A 10 25.59 -9.90 14.98
N SER A 11 25.48 -11.22 14.98
CA SER A 11 25.95 -12.04 13.88
C SER A 11 25.02 -11.89 12.68
N GLU A 12 25.48 -12.33 11.51
CA GLU A 12 24.64 -12.36 10.30
C GLU A 12 23.36 -13.18 10.52
N ALA A 13 23.46 -14.32 11.21
CA ALA A 13 22.31 -15.18 11.48
C ALA A 13 21.29 -14.51 12.42
N ASP A 14 21.76 -13.74 13.41
CA ASP A 14 20.87 -13.01 14.33
C ASP A 14 20.06 -11.94 13.59
N LEU A 15 20.70 -11.20 12.67
CA LEU A 15 20.04 -10.20 11.84
C LEU A 15 18.97 -10.81 10.94
N ILE A 16 19.27 -11.96 10.34
CA ILE A 16 18.32 -12.68 9.48
C ILE A 16 17.13 -13.18 10.31
N SER A 17 17.38 -13.83 11.45
CA SER A 17 16.31 -14.35 12.32
C SER A 17 15.42 -13.24 12.88
N ARG A 18 16.02 -12.11 13.26
CA ARG A 18 15.30 -10.92 13.72
C ARG A 18 14.43 -10.33 12.61
N ALA A 19 15.00 -10.16 11.41
CA ALA A 19 14.26 -9.68 10.25
C ALA A 19 13.09 -10.61 9.88
N GLN A 20 13.30 -11.93 9.83
CA GLN A 20 12.25 -12.92 9.56
C GLN A 20 11.07 -12.81 10.53
N THR A 21 11.35 -12.59 11.82
CA THR A 21 10.30 -12.39 12.85
C THR A 21 9.56 -11.06 12.63
N ALA A 22 10.29 -10.03 12.22
CA ALA A 22 9.76 -8.68 12.04
C ALA A 22 8.99 -8.46 10.71
N VAL A 23 9.11 -9.35 9.72
CA VAL A 23 8.53 -9.20 8.36
C VAL A 23 7.08 -8.72 8.35
N SER A 24 6.24 -9.28 9.24
CA SER A 24 4.81 -8.96 9.34
C SER A 24 4.46 -8.01 10.47
N GLN A 25 5.42 -7.64 11.33
CA GLN A 25 5.15 -6.93 12.58
C GLN A 25 5.73 -5.52 12.59
N CYS A 26 6.94 -5.33 12.05
CA CYS A 26 7.70 -4.10 12.23
C CYS A 26 8.58 -3.77 11.03
N ASN A 27 8.08 -2.89 10.14
CA ASN A 27 8.82 -2.39 8.98
C ASN A 27 10.15 -1.72 9.37
N TRP A 28 10.20 -1.05 10.52
CA TRP A 28 11.40 -0.38 11.02
C TRP A 28 12.52 -1.36 11.37
N GLU A 29 12.17 -2.46 12.04
CA GLU A 29 13.14 -3.47 12.46
C GLU A 29 13.71 -4.24 11.28
N VAL A 30 12.88 -4.55 10.28
CA VAL A 30 13.35 -5.11 9.00
C VAL A 30 14.33 -4.16 8.31
N GLY A 31 14.02 -2.85 8.28
CA GLY A 31 14.90 -1.83 7.72
C GLY A 31 16.24 -1.71 8.47
N GLU A 32 16.23 -1.73 9.80
CA GLU A 32 17.44 -1.75 10.63
C GLU A 32 18.31 -2.97 10.32
N CYS A 33 17.70 -4.17 10.33
CA CYS A 33 18.42 -5.41 10.06
C CYS A 33 19.05 -5.39 8.66
N ALA A 34 18.29 -4.95 7.65
CA ALA A 34 18.78 -4.82 6.28
C ALA A 34 19.96 -3.83 6.20
N ALA A 35 19.86 -2.65 6.83
CA ALA A 35 20.94 -1.66 6.84
C ALA A 35 22.21 -2.16 7.53
N VAL A 36 22.07 -2.85 8.67
CA VAL A 36 23.22 -3.43 9.39
C VAL A 36 23.84 -4.57 8.58
N TRP A 37 23.00 -5.42 7.98
CA TRP A 37 23.45 -6.54 7.16
C TRP A 37 24.19 -6.08 5.91
N THR A 38 23.65 -5.12 5.15
CA THR A 38 24.30 -4.62 3.94
C THR A 38 25.61 -3.92 4.26
N LYS A 39 25.67 -3.16 5.35
CA LYS A 39 26.90 -2.47 5.78
C LYS A 39 28.01 -3.41 6.23
N ARG A 40 27.68 -4.54 6.88
CA ARG A 40 28.68 -5.39 7.56
C ARG A 40 28.95 -6.72 6.84
N PHE A 41 27.96 -7.28 6.16
CA PHE A 41 27.97 -8.66 5.67
C PHE A 41 27.73 -8.80 4.16
N ALA A 42 27.30 -7.75 3.45
CA ALA A 42 27.05 -7.81 2.01
C ALA A 42 28.20 -8.47 1.23
N ARG A 43 29.45 -7.95 1.35
CA ARG A 43 30.65 -8.50 0.68
C ARG A 43 30.44 -8.79 -0.83
N GLY A 44 29.70 -7.93 -1.53
CA GLY A 44 29.32 -8.10 -2.94
C GLY A 44 27.91 -8.65 -3.16
N ARG A 45 27.24 -9.13 -2.10
CA ARG A 45 25.80 -9.38 -2.09
C ARG A 45 25.02 -8.08 -2.00
N THR A 46 23.75 -8.15 -2.38
CA THR A 46 22.82 -7.04 -2.54
C THR A 46 21.60 -7.20 -1.64
N ASP A 47 20.70 -6.23 -1.65
CA ASP A 47 19.39 -6.35 -0.99
C ASP A 47 18.59 -7.55 -1.50
N ALA A 48 18.81 -8.00 -2.74
CA ALA A 48 18.14 -9.17 -3.30
C ALA A 48 18.55 -10.46 -2.57
N ASP A 49 19.84 -10.60 -2.25
CA ASP A 49 20.34 -11.75 -1.49
C ASP A 49 19.79 -11.74 -0.05
N PHE A 50 19.70 -10.57 0.58
CA PHE A 50 19.08 -10.45 1.90
C PHE A 50 17.58 -10.78 1.84
N ALA A 51 16.89 -10.30 0.81
CA ALA A 51 15.46 -10.55 0.59
C ALA A 51 15.14 -12.03 0.45
N GLU A 52 15.99 -12.80 -0.24
CA GLU A 52 15.88 -14.26 -0.31
C GLU A 52 15.98 -14.91 1.07
N LEU A 53 16.91 -14.46 1.92
CA LEU A 53 17.12 -14.99 3.27
C LEU A 53 15.94 -14.71 4.22
N VAL A 54 15.26 -13.57 4.06
CA VAL A 54 14.17 -13.15 4.94
C VAL A 54 12.77 -13.43 4.39
N GLY A 55 12.66 -13.90 3.14
CA GLY A 55 11.39 -14.22 2.49
C GLY A 55 10.61 -12.98 2.02
N LEU A 56 11.31 -11.94 1.55
CA LEU A 56 10.72 -10.71 1.02
C LEU A 56 11.08 -10.52 -0.45
N SER A 57 10.39 -9.58 -1.11
CA SER A 57 10.88 -9.11 -2.40
C SER A 57 12.12 -8.20 -2.23
N PRO A 58 13.06 -8.18 -3.20
CA PRO A 58 14.21 -7.28 -3.17
C PRO A 58 13.81 -5.80 -2.99
N ASP A 59 12.71 -5.40 -3.63
CA ASP A 59 12.18 -4.04 -3.56
C ASP A 59 11.64 -3.71 -2.15
N GLN A 60 10.92 -4.63 -1.50
CA GLN A 60 10.44 -4.43 -0.12
C GLN A 60 11.59 -4.23 0.87
N VAL A 61 12.67 -5.03 0.73
CA VAL A 61 13.88 -4.86 1.56
C VAL A 61 14.54 -3.51 1.28
N TYR A 62 14.71 -3.18 -0.01
CA TYR A 62 15.33 -1.93 -0.42
C TYR A 62 14.58 -0.70 0.14
N GLN A 63 13.25 -0.65 -0.01
CA GLN A 63 12.43 0.45 0.51
C GLN A 63 12.55 0.60 2.03
N ARG A 64 12.42 -0.50 2.78
CA ARG A 64 12.54 -0.50 4.24
C ARG A 64 13.93 -0.07 4.70
N ARG A 65 14.99 -0.54 4.03
CA ARG A 65 16.36 -0.12 4.30
C ARG A 65 16.56 1.38 4.05
N ARG A 66 16.09 1.90 2.91
CA ARG A 66 16.20 3.32 2.56
C ARG A 66 15.50 4.23 3.57
N VAL A 67 14.31 3.84 4.02
CA VAL A 67 13.58 4.58 5.06
C VAL A 67 14.35 4.55 6.39
N TRP A 68 14.88 3.40 6.80
CA TRP A 68 15.71 3.30 8.01
C TRP A 68 17.00 4.13 7.92
N GLU A 69 17.72 4.09 6.80
CA GLU A 69 18.94 4.87 6.61
C GLU A 69 18.70 6.38 6.65
N THR A 70 17.51 6.82 6.26
CA THR A 70 17.17 8.25 6.16
C THR A 70 16.55 8.80 7.44
N PHE A 71 15.70 8.01 8.10
CA PHE A 71 14.90 8.48 9.25
C PHE A 71 15.09 7.65 10.53
N GLY A 72 15.93 6.62 10.52
CA GLY A 72 16.13 5.67 11.62
C GLY A 72 16.66 6.31 12.92
N ASP A 73 17.22 7.51 12.84
CA ASP A 73 17.67 8.31 13.99
C ASP A 73 16.59 9.27 14.52
N VAL A 74 15.66 9.72 13.67
CA VAL A 74 14.66 10.74 14.02
C VAL A 74 13.24 10.21 14.21
N TYR A 75 12.90 9.02 13.71
CA TYR A 75 11.51 8.51 13.74
C TYR A 75 10.92 8.43 15.15
N GLY A 76 11.76 8.19 16.17
CA GLY A 76 11.35 8.16 17.57
C GLY A 76 10.82 9.49 18.11
N SER A 77 11.13 10.60 17.44
CA SER A 77 10.59 11.94 17.76
C SER A 77 9.16 12.13 17.26
N TYR A 78 8.65 11.24 16.41
CA TYR A 78 7.32 11.33 15.80
C TYR A 78 6.44 10.11 16.18
N PRO A 79 6.05 9.95 17.45
CA PRO A 79 5.34 8.75 17.92
C PRO A 79 3.94 8.56 17.32
N GLY A 80 3.36 9.60 16.73
CA GLY A 80 2.05 9.54 16.07
C GLY A 80 2.12 9.12 14.60
N LEU A 81 3.32 9.11 14.00
CA LEU A 81 3.50 8.81 12.59
C LEU A 81 3.77 7.33 12.35
N LYS A 82 3.22 6.82 11.25
CA LYS A 82 3.44 5.44 10.80
C LYS A 82 4.60 5.40 9.82
N TRP A 83 5.19 4.22 9.64
CA TRP A 83 6.26 4.00 8.63
C TRP A 83 5.88 4.54 7.24
N SER A 84 4.61 4.43 6.84
CA SER A 84 4.11 4.95 5.56
C SER A 84 4.27 6.46 5.38
N HIS A 85 4.24 7.25 6.46
CA HIS A 85 4.52 8.69 6.39
C HIS A 85 5.98 8.95 5.97
N PHE A 86 6.91 8.24 6.58
CA PHE A 86 8.33 8.36 6.26
C PHE A 86 8.66 7.81 4.89
N TYR A 87 8.00 6.73 4.48
CA TYR A 87 8.15 6.19 3.13
C TYR A 87 7.70 7.21 2.07
N ALA A 88 6.55 7.86 2.26
CA ALA A 88 6.10 8.91 1.36
C ALA A 88 7.07 10.10 1.32
N ALA A 89 7.65 10.47 2.45
CA ALA A 89 8.57 11.60 2.56
C ALA A 89 10.02 11.29 2.13
N LEU A 90 10.34 10.05 1.72
CA LEU A 90 11.72 9.59 1.49
C LEU A 90 12.50 10.43 0.47
N ASN A 91 11.81 10.94 -0.55
CA ASN A 91 12.42 11.73 -1.62
C ASN A 91 12.05 13.22 -1.56
N TRP A 92 11.47 13.68 -0.46
CA TRP A 92 11.05 15.07 -0.30
C TRP A 92 12.17 15.91 0.31
N ASP A 93 12.46 17.05 -0.29
CA ASP A 93 13.45 18.02 0.21
C ASP A 93 13.00 18.73 1.51
N ASP A 94 11.68 18.83 1.71
CA ASP A 94 10.98 19.42 2.84
C ASP A 94 10.37 18.35 3.78
N ALA A 95 10.94 17.14 3.79
CA ALA A 95 10.43 16.02 4.59
C ALA A 95 10.25 16.37 6.07
N ALA A 96 11.22 17.09 6.67
CA ALA A 96 11.16 17.46 8.08
C ALA A 96 9.95 18.34 8.42
N GLU A 97 9.66 19.35 7.60
CA GLU A 97 8.52 20.25 7.80
C GLU A 97 7.19 19.50 7.62
N CYS A 98 7.11 18.65 6.58
CA CYS A 98 5.92 17.84 6.31
C CYS A 98 5.62 16.85 7.43
N LEU A 99 6.65 16.15 7.94
CA LEU A 99 6.51 15.19 9.02
C LEU A 99 6.14 15.88 10.33
N GLN A 100 6.75 17.03 10.65
CA GLN A 100 6.38 17.80 11.83
C GLN A 100 4.92 18.25 11.79
N TRP A 101 4.48 18.81 10.66
CA TRP A 101 3.08 19.21 10.48
C TRP A 101 2.13 18.02 10.64
N ALA A 102 2.44 16.88 10.02
CA ALA A 102 1.62 15.67 10.11
C ALA A 102 1.53 15.15 11.55
N GLN A 103 2.61 15.23 12.32
CA GLN A 103 2.64 14.84 13.74
C GLN A 103 1.81 15.78 14.60
N ASP A 104 1.87 17.08 14.34
CA ASP A 104 1.17 18.09 15.15
C ASP A 104 -0.36 18.00 15.00
N ILE A 105 -0.84 17.69 13.80
CA ILE A 105 -2.29 17.62 13.52
C ILE A 105 -2.85 16.18 13.44
N GLY A 106 -1.99 15.17 13.51
CA GLY A 106 -2.39 13.76 13.35
C GLY A 106 -2.83 13.42 11.92
N ALA A 107 -2.17 13.99 10.91
CA ALA A 107 -2.54 13.84 9.51
C ALA A 107 -2.34 12.42 8.99
N THR A 108 -3.18 11.99 8.05
CA THR A 108 -2.92 10.85 7.18
C THR A 108 -1.84 11.16 6.13
N VAL A 109 -1.31 10.12 5.48
CA VAL A 109 -0.30 10.30 4.40
C VAL A 109 -0.86 11.12 3.23
N ALA A 110 -2.16 10.95 2.90
CA ALA A 110 -2.83 11.70 1.85
C ALA A 110 -2.94 13.19 2.20
N GLU A 111 -3.31 13.51 3.44
CA GLU A 111 -3.37 14.90 3.92
C GLU A 111 -1.99 15.55 3.95
N MET A 112 -0.95 14.80 4.36
CA MET A 112 0.44 15.27 4.32
C MET A 112 0.91 15.60 2.90
N ARG A 113 0.57 14.76 1.92
CA ARG A 113 0.83 15.03 0.49
C ARG A 113 0.08 16.26 -0.01
N ALA A 114 -1.20 16.37 0.32
CA ALA A 114 -2.03 17.51 -0.09
C ALA A 114 -1.54 18.83 0.52
N TRP A 115 -1.16 18.81 1.81
CA TRP A 115 -0.59 19.98 2.48
C TRP A 115 0.71 20.43 1.83
N ARG A 116 1.62 19.49 1.53
CA ARG A 116 2.89 19.79 0.84
C ARG A 116 2.66 20.49 -0.51
N ARG A 117 1.71 19.99 -1.31
CA ARG A 117 1.33 20.63 -2.58
C ARG A 117 0.78 22.03 -2.39
N ALA A 118 -0.09 22.20 -1.39
CA ALA A 118 -0.65 23.51 -1.06
C ALA A 118 0.43 24.53 -0.65
N GLN A 119 1.46 24.11 0.09
CA GLN A 119 2.60 24.98 0.44
C GLN A 119 3.43 25.40 -0.77
N ARG A 120 3.56 24.54 -1.77
CA ARG A 120 4.32 24.81 -3.01
C ARG A 120 3.53 25.57 -4.08
N GLY A 121 2.23 25.80 -3.84
CA GLY A 121 1.34 26.40 -4.83
C GLY A 121 1.04 25.47 -6.02
N GLU A 122 1.22 24.15 -5.84
CA GLU A 122 0.87 23.15 -6.84
C GLU A 122 -0.65 22.96 -6.90
N ASP A 123 -1.20 22.76 -8.11
CA ASP A 123 -2.64 22.61 -8.30
C ASP A 123 -3.13 21.26 -7.73
N LEU A 124 -3.94 21.36 -6.67
CA LEU A 124 -4.55 20.25 -5.95
C LEU A 124 -5.54 19.44 -6.80
N SER A 125 -5.93 19.92 -7.98
CA SER A 125 -6.78 19.19 -8.93
C SER A 125 -6.02 18.08 -9.69
N THR A 126 -4.69 18.13 -9.71
CA THR A 126 -3.85 17.16 -10.41
C THR A 126 -3.31 16.11 -9.45
N ALA A 127 -3.65 14.84 -9.68
CA ALA A 127 -3.00 13.73 -8.99
C ALA A 127 -1.53 13.70 -9.42
N SER A 128 -0.59 13.76 -8.48
CA SER A 128 0.83 13.62 -8.85
C SER A 128 1.10 12.19 -9.31
N GLU A 129 2.10 11.99 -10.18
CA GLU A 129 2.55 10.65 -10.61
C GLU A 129 2.86 9.71 -9.41
N GLU A 130 3.24 10.28 -8.27
CA GLU A 130 3.49 9.58 -7.00
C GLU A 130 2.23 9.05 -6.29
N GLU A 131 1.04 9.58 -6.58
CA GLU A 131 -0.26 9.05 -6.12
C GLU A 131 -0.74 7.90 -6.99
N ALA A 132 -0.46 7.93 -8.29
CA ALA A 132 -0.80 6.85 -9.20
C ALA A 132 -0.08 5.54 -8.85
N LEU A 133 1.15 5.63 -8.33
CA LEU A 133 1.97 4.48 -7.92
C LEU A 133 1.68 3.97 -6.49
N GLY A 134 1.00 4.77 -5.66
CA GLY A 134 0.67 4.44 -4.27
C GLY A 134 -0.53 3.50 -4.08
N TRP A 135 -1.29 3.20 -5.14
CA TRP A 135 -2.45 2.29 -5.09
C TRP A 135 -2.13 0.81 -5.21
N LEU A 136 -0.87 0.44 -5.33
CA LEU A 136 -0.47 -0.95 -5.21
C LEU A 136 -0.38 -1.32 -3.72
N PRO A 137 -1.17 -2.31 -3.25
CA PRO A 137 -0.99 -2.84 -1.90
C PRO A 137 0.42 -3.43 -1.80
N THR A 138 1.31 -2.77 -1.05
CA THR A 138 2.65 -3.28 -0.76
C THR A 138 2.67 -4.24 0.44
N ASP A 139 1.53 -4.35 1.14
CA ASP A 139 1.35 -5.25 2.26
C ASP A 139 1.05 -6.66 1.75
N ALA A 140 1.81 -7.64 2.26
CA ALA A 140 1.68 -9.03 1.88
C ALA A 140 0.31 -9.56 2.32
N SER A 141 -0.65 -9.53 1.40
CA SER A 141 -1.96 -10.13 1.61
C SER A 141 -1.79 -11.64 1.76
N GLU A 142 -2.08 -12.18 2.95
CA GLU A 142 -2.05 -13.62 3.18
C GLU A 142 -3.07 -14.32 2.27
N VAL A 143 -2.57 -15.06 1.27
CA VAL A 143 -3.42 -15.91 0.42
C VAL A 143 -3.88 -17.10 1.25
N ARG A 144 -5.14 -17.04 1.72
CA ARG A 144 -5.79 -18.18 2.37
C ARG A 144 -6.08 -19.25 1.32
N VAL A 145 -5.21 -20.25 1.22
CA VAL A 145 -5.43 -21.45 0.38
C VAL A 145 -6.73 -22.15 0.79
N PRO A 146 -7.70 -22.32 -0.12
CA PRO A 146 -8.86 -23.18 0.13
C PRO A 146 -8.37 -24.62 0.28
N SER A 147 -8.70 -25.25 1.41
CA SER A 147 -8.41 -26.67 1.63
C SER A 147 -9.09 -27.51 0.52
N PRO A 148 -8.38 -28.41 -0.17
CA PRO A 148 -8.98 -29.25 -1.20
C PRO A 148 -9.94 -30.24 -0.54
N ALA A 149 -11.24 -30.00 -0.69
CA ALA A 149 -12.28 -30.94 -0.32
C ALA A 149 -12.16 -32.19 -1.20
N GLY A 150 -11.63 -33.27 -0.62
CA GLY A 150 -11.71 -34.63 -1.16
C GLY A 150 -13.07 -35.28 -0.87
N PRO A 151 -13.47 -36.29 -1.66
CA PRO A 151 -14.89 -36.60 -1.90
C PRO A 151 -15.46 -37.65 -0.93
N GLY A 152 -16.76 -37.53 -0.64
CA GLY A 152 -17.64 -38.69 -0.43
C GLY A 152 -18.13 -39.00 0.99
N GLY A 153 -19.34 -38.52 1.30
CA GLY A 153 -20.44 -39.32 1.86
C GLY A 153 -20.44 -39.70 3.35
N LYS A 154 -21.40 -39.17 4.12
CA LYS A 154 -22.74 -39.76 4.29
C LYS A 154 -23.60 -38.91 5.26
N SER A 155 -24.88 -38.89 4.91
CA SER A 155 -25.99 -38.24 5.60
C SER A 155 -26.19 -38.70 7.03
N THR A 156 -26.57 -37.77 7.92
CA THR A 156 -27.52 -38.04 9.01
C THR A 156 -28.29 -36.75 9.24
N GLY A 157 -29.60 -36.81 9.00
CA GLY A 157 -30.49 -35.66 9.11
C GLY A 157 -30.82 -35.33 10.56
N SER A 158 -31.14 -34.06 10.79
CA SER A 158 -32.07 -33.64 11.83
C SER A 158 -32.74 -32.36 11.36
N GLU A 159 -34.06 -32.46 11.19
CA GLU A 159 -34.98 -31.39 10.83
C GLU A 159 -35.00 -30.28 11.87
N GLY A 160 -35.10 -29.03 11.41
CA GLY A 160 -35.14 -27.85 12.26
C GLY A 160 -35.66 -26.62 11.51
N GLU A 161 -36.96 -26.65 11.23
CA GLU A 161 -37.88 -25.50 11.12
C GLU A 161 -37.44 -24.25 10.33
N SER A 162 -37.96 -24.18 9.09
CA SER A 162 -37.99 -22.99 8.25
C SER A 162 -38.73 -21.82 8.92
N ARG A 163 -37.99 -20.73 9.19
CA ARG A 163 -38.54 -19.36 9.22
C ARG A 163 -37.65 -18.45 8.38
N SER A 164 -37.91 -18.43 7.08
CA SER A 164 -37.39 -17.39 6.18
C SER A 164 -38.00 -16.05 6.59
N ALA A 165 -37.26 -15.27 7.35
CA ALA A 165 -37.46 -13.83 7.43
C ALA A 165 -37.00 -13.24 6.09
N SER A 166 -37.96 -13.01 5.21
CA SER A 166 -37.81 -12.20 4.00
C SER A 166 -37.31 -10.81 4.40
N VAL A 167 -36.09 -10.49 3.98
CA VAL A 167 -35.55 -9.13 4.04
C VAL A 167 -36.36 -8.29 3.04
N PRO A 168 -37.12 -7.27 3.47
CA PRO A 168 -37.83 -6.42 2.53
C PRO A 168 -36.81 -5.57 1.76
N VAL A 169 -36.76 -5.78 0.45
CA VAL A 169 -36.05 -4.91 -0.49
C VAL A 169 -36.70 -3.54 -0.40
N ALA A 170 -35.92 -2.51 -0.03
CA ALA A 170 -36.39 -1.13 0.03
C ALA A 170 -36.92 -0.72 -1.35
N ALA A 171 -38.21 -0.46 -1.43
CA ALA A 171 -38.87 0.11 -2.58
C ALA A 171 -38.27 1.51 -2.83
N GLY A 172 -37.60 1.66 -3.97
CA GLY A 172 -37.11 2.94 -4.45
C GLY A 172 -38.30 3.89 -4.64
N VAL A 173 -38.29 4.99 -3.89
CA VAL A 173 -39.25 6.08 -4.01
C VAL A 173 -38.99 6.79 -5.33
N ALA A 174 -39.93 6.70 -6.27
CA ALA A 174 -39.90 7.49 -7.50
C ALA A 174 -39.98 8.98 -7.12
N ARG A 175 -38.88 9.71 -7.28
CA ARG A 175 -38.92 11.17 -7.36
C ARG A 175 -39.39 11.53 -8.75
N GLU A 176 -40.58 12.09 -8.87
CA GLU A 176 -40.97 12.84 -10.06
C GLU A 176 -39.99 14.00 -10.23
N ALA A 177 -39.21 13.94 -11.30
CA ALA A 177 -38.44 15.06 -11.81
C ALA A 177 -38.77 15.18 -13.29
N SER A 178 -39.41 16.29 -13.62
CA SER A 178 -39.75 16.74 -14.95
C SER A 178 -38.51 16.93 -15.83
N GLY A 179 -38.62 16.59 -17.11
CA GLY A 179 -37.86 17.22 -18.18
C GLY A 179 -36.55 16.55 -18.60
N ASP A 180 -36.49 16.22 -19.89
CA ASP A 180 -35.31 15.93 -20.71
C ASP A 180 -34.70 14.52 -20.67
N GLU A 181 -35.26 13.73 -21.58
CA GLU A 181 -34.89 12.39 -22.04
C GLU A 181 -33.52 12.40 -22.75
N TYR A 182 -32.44 12.11 -22.02
CA TYR A 182 -31.14 11.82 -22.63
C TYR A 182 -31.06 10.33 -23.02
N ALA A 183 -31.24 10.03 -24.31
CA ALA A 183 -31.01 8.72 -24.90
C ALA A 183 -29.71 8.74 -25.73
N PRO A 184 -28.62 8.08 -25.31
CA PRO A 184 -27.30 8.19 -25.94
C PRO A 184 -27.13 7.44 -27.28
N PHE A 185 -28.13 6.73 -27.79
CA PHE A 185 -28.01 6.06 -29.10
C PHE A 185 -29.34 6.14 -29.88
N ARG A 186 -29.36 6.94 -30.96
CA ARG A 186 -30.44 6.89 -31.96
C ARG A 186 -30.12 5.82 -33.02
N PRO A 187 -31.12 5.04 -33.47
CA PRO A 187 -30.94 3.98 -34.47
C PRO A 187 -30.75 4.48 -35.91
N ASP A 188 -30.80 5.79 -36.18
CA ASP A 188 -30.60 6.36 -37.52
C ASP A 188 -29.17 6.87 -37.73
N ALA A 189 -28.17 6.00 -37.52
CA ALA A 189 -26.80 6.30 -37.91
C ALA A 189 -26.71 6.31 -39.45
N VAL A 190 -26.73 7.50 -40.03
CA VAL A 190 -26.46 7.73 -41.45
C VAL A 190 -25.04 7.25 -41.77
N THR A 191 -24.94 6.26 -42.65
CA THR A 191 -23.70 5.76 -43.25
C THR A 191 -22.92 6.92 -43.89
N PRO A 192 -21.60 7.10 -43.64
CA PRO A 192 -20.83 8.07 -44.40
C PRO A 192 -20.78 7.67 -45.89
N PRO A 193 -20.74 8.63 -46.83
CA PRO A 193 -20.67 8.30 -48.25
C PRO A 193 -19.37 7.53 -48.54
N ARG A 194 -19.54 6.38 -49.20
CA ARG A 194 -18.46 5.64 -49.85
C ARG A 194 -18.04 6.42 -51.09
N GLU A 195 -16.99 7.22 -50.99
CA GLU A 195 -16.33 7.73 -52.20
C GLU A 195 -15.48 6.58 -52.77
N ALA A 196 -16.00 5.95 -53.82
CA ALA A 196 -15.23 5.07 -54.68
C ALA A 196 -15.26 5.62 -56.11
N ALA A 197 -14.12 6.21 -56.48
CA ALA A 197 -13.44 6.12 -57.77
C ALA A 197 -14.16 6.63 -59.05
N ALA A 198 -13.52 7.56 -59.78
CA ALA A 198 -12.65 7.23 -60.92
C ALA A 198 -12.56 8.35 -61.97
N ALA A 199 -11.34 8.47 -62.52
CA ALA A 199 -10.99 8.77 -63.91
C ALA A 199 -11.25 10.18 -64.48
N ALA A 200 -10.16 10.91 -64.77
CA ALA A 200 -9.60 11.03 -66.13
C ALA A 200 -8.23 11.73 -66.08
#